data_AF-I5B1E4-F1
#
_entry.id   AF-I5B1E4-F1
#
_cell.length_a   1.000
_cell.length_b   1.000
_cell.length_c   1.000
_cell.angle_alpha   90.00
_cell.angle_beta   90.00
_cell.angle_gamma   90.00
#
_symmetry.space_group_name_H-M   'P 1'
#
loop_
_entity.id
_entity.type
_entity.pdbx_description
1 polymer ?
#
loop_
_entity_poly.entity_id
_entity_poly.type
_entity_poly.pdbx_seq_one_letter_code
_entity_poly.pdbx_strand_id
1 'polypeptide(L)'
;MERIPYKKLDFDYGRSLEIFDDSRKIGADAWVVIMTATMKIPVEMSLFTSEPLSDTEFDDILNILGSPIEYRYRLERNMIMDHEKDAVLENLVNTFLENTGRYVANPKFPEKLALKEYKDRVEKRKRKR
;
A
#
# COMPACT_ATOMS: atom_id res chain seq x y z
N MET A 1 6.58 13.54 -14.11
CA MET A 1 7.77 12.81 -13.64
C MET A 1 7.31 11.45 -13.18
N GLU A 2 7.66 10.40 -13.93
CA GLU A 2 7.38 9.02 -13.52
C GLU A 2 8.35 8.66 -12.39
N ARG A 3 7.82 8.19 -11.26
CA ARG A 3 8.64 7.69 -10.16
C ARG A 3 9.18 6.33 -10.56
N ILE A 4 10.50 6.14 -10.48
CA ILE A 4 11.13 4.85 -10.76
C ILE A 4 11.05 4.00 -9.49
N PRO A 5 10.41 2.82 -9.50
CA PRO A 5 10.39 1.95 -8.34
C PRO A 5 11.79 1.41 -8.05
N TYR A 6 12.19 1.47 -6.77
CA TYR A 6 13.38 0.79 -6.25
C TYR A 6 13.25 -0.74 -6.40
N LYS A 7 12.04 -1.28 -6.18
CA LYS A 7 11.74 -2.69 -6.38
C LYS A 7 10.29 -2.86 -6.82
N LYS A 8 10.04 -3.77 -7.75
CA LYS A 8 8.69 -4.13 -8.20
C LYS A 8 8.48 -5.62 -8.00
N LEU A 9 7.31 -5.98 -7.46
CA LEU A 9 6.86 -7.36 -7.32
C LEU A 9 5.51 -7.49 -7.99
N ASP A 10 5.42 -8.36 -8.99
CA ASP A 10 4.17 -8.70 -9.63
C ASP A 10 3.52 -9.89 -8.92
N PHE A 11 2.22 -9.77 -8.70
CA PHE A 11 1.36 -10.80 -8.13
C PHE A 11 0.31 -11.23 -9.16
N ASP A 12 -0.32 -12.37 -8.90
CA ASP A 12 -1.42 -12.86 -9.74
C ASP A 12 -2.52 -11.82 -9.90
N TYR A 13 -3.23 -11.87 -11.04
CA TYR A 13 -4.34 -10.96 -11.39
C TYR A 13 -3.91 -9.50 -11.64
N GLY A 14 -2.73 -9.28 -12.25
CA GLY A 14 -2.32 -7.96 -12.73
C GLY A 14 -2.01 -6.93 -11.63
N ARG A 15 -1.77 -7.40 -10.40
CA ARG A 15 -1.44 -6.56 -9.26
C ARG A 15 0.07 -6.44 -9.16
N SER A 16 0.57 -5.21 -9.05
CA SER A 16 2.00 -4.97 -8.82
C SER A 16 2.20 -4.12 -7.58
N LEU A 17 3.07 -4.60 -6.69
CA LEU A 17 3.56 -3.86 -5.55
C LEU A 17 4.86 -3.16 -5.95
N GLU A 18 4.83 -1.85 -5.88
CA GLU A 18 5.93 -0.97 -6.23
C GLU A 18 6.49 -0.37 -4.95
N ILE A 19 7.79 -0.56 -4.72
CA ILE A 19 8.51 -0.01 -3.59
C ILE A 19 9.39 1.12 -4.11
N PHE A 20 9.35 2.27 -3.45
CA PHE A 20 10.08 3.49 -3.79
C PHE A 20 11.04 3.86 -2.67
N ASP A 21 12.21 4.36 -3.08
CA ASP A 21 13.12 5.10 -2.21
C ASP A 21 12.67 6.57 -2.18
N ASP A 22 11.93 6.97 -1.15
CA ASP A 22 11.54 8.36 -0.90
C ASP A 22 12.54 9.05 0.07
N SER A 23 13.74 8.48 0.26
CA SER A 23 14.74 9.01 1.18
C SER A 23 15.17 10.43 0.81
N ARG A 24 15.47 11.22 1.83
CA ARG A 24 15.88 12.61 1.68
C ARG A 24 17.02 12.97 2.61
N LYS A 25 17.95 13.78 2.11
CA LYS A 25 19.06 14.31 2.89
C LYS A 25 18.56 15.41 3.83
N ILE A 26 19.00 15.38 5.09
CA ILE A 26 18.60 16.35 6.13
C ILE A 26 19.79 17.07 6.79
N GLY A 27 21.02 16.68 6.44
CA GLY A 27 22.26 17.32 6.89
C GLY A 27 23.44 16.99 5.97
N ALA A 28 24.64 17.46 6.32
CA ALA A 28 25.85 17.20 5.52
C ALA A 28 26.09 15.70 5.30
N ASP A 29 25.90 14.90 6.36
CA ASP A 29 26.12 13.44 6.35
C ASP A 29 24.91 12.66 6.87
N ALA A 30 23.73 13.29 6.93
CA ALA A 30 22.54 12.71 7.55
C ALA A 30 21.35 12.61 6.59
N TRP A 31 20.67 11.48 6.63
CA TRP A 31 19.49 11.15 5.84
C TRP A 31 18.29 10.79 6.71
N VAL A 32 17.11 11.06 6.16
CA VAL A 32 15.89 10.35 6.52
C VAL A 32 15.68 9.31 5.44
N VAL A 33 15.82 8.04 5.80
CA VAL A 33 15.59 6.92 4.89
C VAL A 33 14.12 6.58 4.91
N ILE A 34 13.46 6.64 3.75
CA ILE A 34 12.02 6.43 3.62
C ILE A 34 11.77 5.38 2.56
N MET A 35 11.14 4.28 2.98
CA MET A 35 10.63 3.26 2.07
C MET A 35 9.12 3.43 1.97
N THR A 36 8.63 3.59 0.74
CA THR A 36 7.19 3.63 0.45
C THR A 36 6.83 2.48 -0.47
N ALA A 37 5.96 1.59 -0.01
CA ALA A 37 5.36 0.55 -0.83
C ALA A 37 3.94 0.96 -1.23
N THR A 38 3.63 0.86 -2.52
CA THR A 38 2.31 1.17 -3.08
C THR A 38 1.80 0.02 -3.93
N MET A 39 0.50 -0.22 -3.91
CA MET A 39 -0.15 -1.19 -4.77
C MET A 39 -1.52 -0.69 -5.18
N LYS A 40 -1.83 -0.76 -6.47
CA LYS A 40 -3.15 -0.43 -7.00
C LYS A 40 -3.98 -1.71 -7.08
N ILE A 41 -5.19 -1.65 -6.52
CA ILE A 41 -6.11 -2.78 -6.47
C ILE A 41 -7.40 -2.37 -7.19
N PRO A 42 -7.72 -2.99 -8.34
CA PRO A 42 -9.03 -2.83 -8.96
C PRO A 42 -10.13 -3.31 -8.01
N VAL A 43 -11.16 -2.49 -7.82
CA VAL A 43 -12.37 -2.88 -7.08
C VAL A 43 -13.36 -3.46 -8.07
N GLU A 44 -13.39 -4.79 -8.14
CA GLU A 44 -14.29 -5.56 -9.01
C GLU A 44 -15.16 -6.48 -8.16
N MET A 45 -16.33 -6.87 -8.67
CA MET A 45 -17.24 -7.75 -7.92
C MET A 45 -16.61 -9.13 -7.64
N SER A 46 -15.74 -9.60 -8.54
CA SER A 46 -14.92 -10.81 -8.39
C SER A 46 -13.98 -10.77 -7.18
N LEU A 47 -13.71 -9.59 -6.62
CA LEU A 47 -12.90 -9.41 -5.41
C LEU A 47 -13.60 -9.95 -4.17
N PHE A 48 -14.92 -9.90 -4.12
CA PHE A 48 -15.74 -10.19 -2.95
C PHE A 48 -16.24 -11.63 -2.96
N THR A 49 -15.29 -12.57 -2.95
CA THR A 49 -15.60 -14.01 -2.97
C THR A 49 -16.04 -14.58 -1.63
N SER A 50 -15.62 -13.96 -0.52
CA SER A 50 -15.93 -14.44 0.84
C SER A 50 -17.29 -13.93 1.32
N GLU A 51 -17.67 -12.71 0.93
CA GLU A 51 -18.96 -12.10 1.22
C GLU A 51 -19.60 -11.66 -0.10
N PRO A 52 -20.46 -12.49 -0.73
CA PRO A 52 -21.10 -12.13 -1.98
C PRO A 52 -22.02 -10.92 -1.75
N LEU A 53 -21.79 -9.87 -2.55
CA LEU A 53 -22.53 -8.62 -2.51
C LEU A 53 -23.63 -8.61 -3.56
N SER A 54 -24.76 -7.97 -3.24
CA SER A 54 -25.72 -7.55 -4.26
C SER A 54 -25.14 -6.44 -5.16
N ASP A 55 -25.69 -6.27 -6.36
CA ASP A 55 -25.30 -5.19 -7.28
C ASP A 55 -25.37 -3.81 -6.60
N THR A 56 -26.42 -3.58 -5.80
CA THR A 56 -26.61 -2.32 -5.06
C THR A 56 -25.54 -2.09 -3.99
N GLU A 57 -25.09 -3.14 -3.31
CA GLU A 57 -24.03 -3.03 -2.30
C GLU A 57 -22.68 -2.78 -2.97
N PHE A 58 -22.41 -3.47 -4.08
CA PHE A 58 -21.19 -3.27 -4.85
C PHE A 58 -21.12 -1.85 -5.44
N ASP A 59 -22.22 -1.34 -6.00
CA ASP A 59 -22.29 0.03 -6.50
C ASP A 59 -22.02 1.06 -5.39
N ASP A 60 -22.55 0.85 -4.18
CA ASP A 60 -22.27 1.75 -3.05
C ASP A 60 -20.79 1.73 -2.64
N ILE A 61 -20.19 0.53 -2.57
CA ILE A 61 -18.75 0.39 -2.31
C ILE A 61 -17.94 1.11 -3.38
N LEU A 62 -18.25 0.91 -4.66
CA LEU A 62 -17.54 1.53 -5.77
C LEU A 62 -17.70 3.06 -5.75
N ASN A 63 -18.89 3.57 -5.43
CA ASN A 63 -19.17 4.99 -5.27
C ASN A 63 -18.42 5.62 -4.08
N ILE A 64 -18.18 4.86 -3.00
CA ILE A 64 -17.48 5.36 -1.82
C ILE A 64 -15.96 5.25 -1.96
N LEU A 65 -15.47 4.14 -2.49
CA LEU A 65 -14.05 3.84 -2.60
C LEU A 65 -13.41 4.41 -3.86
N GLY A 66 -14.12 4.33 -4.98
CA GLY A 66 -13.56 4.41 -6.33
C GLY A 66 -12.84 3.12 -6.73
N SER A 67 -12.34 3.11 -7.96
CA SER A 67 -11.48 2.04 -8.48
C SER A 67 -10.39 2.64 -9.40
N PRO A 68 -9.11 2.25 -9.27
CA PRO A 68 -8.57 1.34 -8.25
C PRO A 68 -8.44 2.02 -6.88
N ILE A 69 -8.42 1.23 -5.80
CA ILE A 69 -7.94 1.69 -4.49
C ILE A 69 -6.42 1.60 -4.43
N GLU A 70 -5.78 2.59 -3.82
CA GLU A 70 -4.34 2.61 -3.60
C GLU A 70 -4.02 2.16 -2.18
N TYR A 71 -3.37 1.00 -2.05
CA TYR A 71 -2.70 0.62 -0.82
C TYR A 71 -1.37 1.37 -0.73
N ARG A 72 -1.11 2.02 0.42
CA ARG A 72 0.16 2.69 0.70
C ARG A 72 0.67 2.29 2.07
N TYR A 73 1.92 1.84 2.11
CA TYR A 73 2.66 1.54 3.33
C TYR A 73 3.96 2.32 3.34
N ARG A 74 4.27 2.99 4.45
CA ARG A 74 5.46 3.84 4.57
C ARG A 74 6.21 3.50 5.85
N LEU A 75 7.50 3.25 5.72
CA LEU A 75 8.45 3.15 6.83
C LEU A 75 9.49 4.25 6.70
N GLU A 76 9.86 4.82 7.84
CA GLU A 76 10.92 5.82 7.88
C GLU A 76 11.87 5.59 9.06
N ARG A 77 13.14 5.93 8.82
CA ARG A 77 14.21 5.96 9.80
C ARG A 77 14.92 7.31 9.67
N ASN A 78 15.09 7.99 10.79
CA ASN A 78 15.69 9.33 10.85
C ASN A 78 17.15 9.24 11.28
N MET A 79 17.94 10.27 10.96
CA MET A 79 19.33 10.43 11.41
C MET A 79 20.26 9.27 10.97
N ILE A 80 20.12 8.82 9.73
CA ILE A 80 20.98 7.77 9.16
C ILE A 80 22.20 8.40 8.51
N MET A 81 23.39 7.88 8.78
CA MET A 81 24.60 8.40 8.16
C MET A 81 24.63 8.12 6.65
N ASP A 82 25.25 9.00 5.87
CA ASP A 82 25.32 8.90 4.40
C ASP A 82 25.80 7.52 3.92
N HIS A 83 26.84 6.97 4.56
CA HIS A 83 27.39 5.64 4.25
C HIS A 83 26.51 4.46 4.69
N GLU A 84 25.50 4.69 5.55
CA GLU A 84 24.57 3.66 6.04
C GLU A 84 23.23 3.68 5.28
N LYS A 85 22.95 4.76 4.53
CA LYS A 85 21.65 5.03 3.91
C LYS A 85 21.13 3.83 3.11
N ASP A 86 21.94 3.29 2.20
CA ASP A 86 21.52 2.21 1.31
C ASP A 86 21.33 0.89 2.06
N ALA A 87 22.19 0.59 3.05
CA ALA A 87 22.04 -0.60 3.89
C ALA A 87 20.76 -0.54 4.74
N VAL A 88 20.42 0.65 5.27
CA VAL A 88 19.18 0.85 6.02
C VAL A 88 17.95 0.73 5.10
N LEU A 89 18.01 1.29 3.89
CA LEU A 89 16.93 1.16 2.92
C LEU A 89 16.69 -0.32 2.58
N GLU A 90 17.75 -1.06 2.26
CA GLU A 90 17.67 -2.49 1.95
C GLU A 90 17.08 -3.28 3.13
N ASN A 91 17.48 -2.96 4.37
CA ASN A 91 16.91 -3.58 5.57
C ASN A 91 15.40 -3.31 5.70
N LEU A 92 14.95 -2.06 5.46
CA LEU A 92 13.52 -1.72 5.48
C LEU A 92 12.74 -2.49 4.42
N VAL A 93 13.30 -2.61 3.21
CA VAL A 93 12.70 -3.37 2.11
C VAL A 93 12.59 -4.85 2.47
N ASN A 94 13.67 -5.46 2.96
CA ASN A 94 13.69 -6.87 3.33
C ASN A 94 12.72 -7.17 4.48
N THR A 95 12.76 -6.37 5.54
CA THR A 95 11.83 -6.48 6.68
C THR A 95 10.38 -6.35 6.24
N PHE A 96 10.09 -5.41 5.32
CA PHE A 96 8.75 -5.27 4.76
C PHE A 96 8.33 -6.51 3.99
N LEU A 97 9.16 -7.04 3.10
CA LEU A 97 8.85 -8.22 2.29
C LEU A 97 8.62 -9.48 3.14
N GLU A 98 9.46 -9.69 4.16
CA GLU A 98 9.36 -10.85 5.06
C GLU A 98 8.12 -10.83 5.93
N ASN A 99 7.71 -9.65 6.41
CA ASN A 99 6.59 -9.51 7.34
C ASN A 99 5.29 -9.14 6.60
N THR A 100 5.21 -7.93 6.08
CA THR A 100 3.99 -7.36 5.49
C THR A 100 3.78 -7.81 4.05
N GLY A 101 4.86 -8.03 3.29
CA GLY A 101 4.82 -8.49 1.90
C GLY A 101 4.10 -9.83 1.77
N ARG A 102 4.31 -10.76 2.71
CA ARG A 102 3.57 -12.04 2.76
C ARG A 102 2.06 -11.85 2.94
N TYR A 103 1.67 -10.88 3.76
CA TYR A 103 0.25 -10.55 3.94
C TYR A 103 -0.34 -9.92 2.69
N VAL A 104 0.38 -9.00 2.05
CA VAL A 104 -0.03 -8.32 0.81
C VAL A 104 -0.12 -9.30 -0.36
N ALA A 105 0.75 -10.30 -0.42
CA ALA A 105 0.76 -11.36 -1.43
C ALA A 105 -0.43 -12.32 -1.32
N ASN A 106 -1.17 -12.32 -0.21
CA ASN A 106 -2.29 -13.23 0.00
C ASN A 106 -3.46 -12.87 -0.95
N PRO A 107 -4.09 -13.85 -1.65
CA PRO A 107 -5.22 -13.57 -2.54
C PRO A 107 -6.43 -12.96 -1.83
N LYS A 108 -6.61 -13.15 -0.52
CA LYS A 108 -7.68 -12.54 0.28
C LYS A 108 -7.37 -11.13 0.77
N PHE A 109 -6.14 -10.65 0.58
CA PHE A 109 -5.73 -9.32 1.05
C PHE A 109 -6.55 -8.18 0.40
N PRO A 110 -6.74 -8.15 -0.93
CA PRO A 110 -7.51 -7.09 -1.59
C PRO A 110 -8.94 -6.95 -1.07
N GLU A 111 -9.65 -8.07 -0.91
CA GLU A 111 -11.02 -8.12 -0.38
C GLU A 111 -11.07 -7.48 1.02
N LYS A 112 -10.18 -7.92 1.92
CA LYS A 112 -10.08 -7.38 3.28
C LYS A 112 -9.74 -5.90 3.30
N LEU A 113 -8.85 -5.45 2.42
CA LEU A 113 -8.48 -4.03 2.34
C LEU A 113 -9.66 -3.18 1.89
N ALA A 114 -10.36 -3.60 0.82
CA ALA A 114 -11.51 -2.88 0.29
C ALA A 114 -12.62 -2.77 1.35
N LEU A 115 -12.99 -3.87 2.01
CA LEU A 115 -14.00 -3.87 3.06
C LEU A 115 -13.62 -2.99 4.26
N LYS A 116 -12.34 -2.99 4.65
CA LYS A 116 -11.84 -2.13 5.74
C LYS A 116 -11.94 -0.65 5.36
N GLU A 117 -11.42 -0.27 4.19
CA GLU A 117 -11.43 1.12 3.73
C GLU A 117 -12.87 1.64 3.56
N TYR A 118 -13.78 0.76 3.10
CA TYR A 118 -15.20 1.09 2.96
C TYR A 118 -15.82 1.40 4.32
N LYS A 119 -15.63 0.51 5.31
CA LYS A 119 -16.09 0.72 6.69
C LYS A 119 -15.54 2.01 7.29
N ASP A 120 -14.24 2.25 7.15
CA ASP A 120 -13.57 3.45 7.67
C ASP A 120 -14.13 4.75 7.04
N ARG A 121 -14.43 4.76 5.73
CA ARG A 121 -15.02 5.92 5.04
C ARG A 121 -16.48 6.14 5.44
N VAL A 122 -17.27 5.07 5.56
CA VAL A 122 -18.67 5.15 6.02
C VAL A 122 -18.74 5.71 7.44
N GLU A 123 -17.90 5.21 8.36
CA GLU A 123 -17.84 5.72 9.73
C GLU A 123 -17.44 7.20 9.79
N LYS A 124 -16.43 7.62 9.02
CA LYS A 124 -16.02 9.03 8.94
C LYS A 124 -17.13 9.93 8.40
N ARG A 125 -17.94 9.46 7.44
CA ARG A 125 -19.11 10.21 6.93
C ARG A 125 -20.20 10.34 7.99
N LYS A 126 -20.45 9.29 8.79
CA LYS A 126 -21.43 9.33 9.90
C LYS A 126 -21.02 10.31 11.00
N ARG A 127 -19.73 10.38 11.35
CA ARG A 127 -19.20 11.30 12.39
C ARG A 127 -19.20 12.78 11.97
N LYS A 128 -19.34 13.09 10.68
CA LYS A 128 -19.37 14.46 10.14
C LYS A 128 -20.79 15.01 9.92
N ARG A 129 -21.82 14.19 10.17
CA ARG A 129 -23.24 14.59 10.18
C ARG A 129 -23.70 14.80 11.61
#